data_AF-A0A5C5WHQ1-F1
#
_entry.id   AF-A0A5C5WHQ1-F1
#
_cell.length_a   1.000
_cell.length_b   1.000
_cell.length_c   1.000
_cell.angle_alpha   90.00
_cell.angle_beta   90.00
_cell.angle_gamma   90.00
#
_symmetry.space_group_name_H-M   'P 1'
#
loop_
_entity.id
_entity.type
_entity.pdbx_description
1 polymer ?
#
loop_
_entity_poly.entity_id
_entity_poly.type
_entity_poly.pdbx_seq_one_letter_code
_entity_poly.pdbx_strand_id
1 'polypeptide(L)'
;MLKRHHAIQLCSLLTFVVLNVVGSQRLCAQPVGEPEVKAEFVEPKIRHVPRLGEWYLGVYGNYTSTGLQLTQVYPRTAASAVGLEVGDRIVAVNGQRISMRYPLDIALQSTRNGWVRLLVQDHRTNRLLNVNVRLTRVHRHF
;
A
#
# COMPACT_ATOMS: atom_id res chain seq x y z
N MET A 1 70.82 -4.66 -33.20
CA MET A 1 69.40 -4.24 -33.21
C MET A 1 68.82 -4.45 -31.82
N LEU A 2 68.74 -3.40 -30.98
CA LEU A 2 67.62 -3.16 -30.06
C LEU A 2 67.69 -1.70 -29.55
N LYS A 3 66.61 -0.94 -29.80
CA LYS A 3 66.38 0.48 -29.48
C LYS A 3 66.52 0.70 -27.96
N ARG A 4 67.26 1.69 -27.44
CA ARG A 4 67.07 3.16 -27.46
C ARG A 4 65.77 3.67 -26.77
N HIS A 5 66.00 4.22 -25.56
CA HIS A 5 65.50 5.51 -25.03
C HIS A 5 64.27 5.59 -24.10
N HIS A 6 64.60 5.98 -22.84
CA HIS A 6 64.09 7.09 -22.00
C HIS A 6 62.59 7.32 -21.71
N ALA A 7 62.34 7.59 -20.41
CA ALA A 7 61.42 8.56 -19.77
C ALA A 7 60.66 7.88 -18.61
N ILE A 8 61.10 8.03 -17.36
CA ILE A 8 60.80 9.11 -16.38
C ILE A 8 59.29 9.31 -16.16
N GLN A 9 58.79 8.90 -14.98
CA GLN A 9 57.95 9.67 -14.04
C GLN A 9 57.55 8.76 -12.86
N LEU A 10 58.11 8.96 -11.67
CA LEU A 10 57.50 9.69 -10.54
C LEU A 10 56.17 9.08 -10.04
N CYS A 11 56.26 8.25 -8.98
CA CYS A 11 55.14 8.02 -8.06
C CYS A 11 55.69 7.57 -6.70
N SER A 12 55.74 8.49 -5.73
CA SER A 12 54.87 8.49 -4.53
C SER A 12 55.58 7.82 -3.34
N LEU A 13 56.33 8.61 -2.56
CA LEU A 13 55.89 9.26 -1.30
C LEU A 13 55.53 8.23 -0.22
N LEU A 14 56.47 7.96 0.69
CA LEU A 14 56.63 8.60 2.01
C LEU A 14 55.68 8.06 3.09
N THR A 15 56.27 7.22 3.94
CA THR A 15 56.12 7.11 5.39
C THR A 15 55.35 8.25 6.07
N PHE A 16 54.25 7.92 6.78
CA PHE A 16 53.72 8.67 7.93
C PHE A 16 53.01 7.65 8.83
N VAL A 17 53.66 7.17 9.89
CA VAL A 17 53.69 7.76 11.24
C VAL A 17 52.29 7.86 11.84
N VAL A 18 52.05 6.97 12.80
CA VAL A 18 50.88 6.89 13.66
C VAL A 18 50.93 8.06 14.64
N LEU A 19 49.92 8.94 14.62
CA LEU A 19 49.70 9.95 15.66
C LEU A 19 48.29 9.77 16.25
N ASN A 20 48.26 9.52 17.56
CA ASN A 20 47.07 9.64 18.39
C ASN A 20 46.65 11.12 18.49
N VAL A 21 45.34 11.41 18.54
CA VAL A 21 44.70 12.34 19.48
C VAL A 21 43.19 12.43 19.20
N VAL A 22 42.42 12.09 20.23
CA VAL A 22 41.10 12.56 20.69
C VAL A 22 40.18 13.27 19.68
N GLY A 23 39.00 12.70 19.47
CA GLY A 23 37.93 13.39 18.74
C GLY A 23 36.58 12.69 18.80
N SER A 24 35.78 13.09 19.78
CA SER A 24 34.31 13.18 19.73
C SER A 24 33.48 11.90 19.77
N GLN A 25 32.68 11.85 20.84
CA GLN A 25 31.54 10.98 21.06
C GLN A 25 30.64 10.97 19.81
N ARG A 26 30.59 9.86 19.08
CA ARG A 26 29.40 9.57 18.28
C ARG A 26 28.38 8.98 19.23
N LEU A 27 27.41 9.83 19.62
CA LEU A 27 26.17 9.38 20.24
C LEU A 27 25.71 8.13 19.52
N CYS A 28 25.54 7.05 20.28
CA CYS A 28 24.76 5.91 19.86
C CYS A 28 23.33 6.44 19.64
N ALA A 29 23.00 6.83 18.40
CA ALA A 29 21.61 6.88 17.99
C ALA A 29 21.17 5.42 17.89
N GLN A 30 20.65 4.91 19.00
CA GLN A 30 19.88 3.67 19.03
C GLN A 30 18.79 3.79 17.96
N PRO A 31 18.49 2.74 17.17
CA PRO A 31 17.32 2.76 16.32
C PRO A 31 16.13 3.03 17.23
N VAL A 32 15.56 4.22 17.10
CA VAL A 32 14.35 4.61 17.80
C VAL A 32 13.34 3.54 17.42
N GLY A 33 12.94 2.75 18.41
CA GLY A 33 11.94 1.72 18.22
C GLY A 33 10.75 2.37 17.53
N GLU A 34 10.57 2.03 16.26
CA GLU A 34 9.28 2.16 15.63
C GLU A 34 8.31 1.50 16.61
N PRO A 35 7.34 2.24 17.17
CA PRO A 35 6.31 1.56 17.92
C PRO A 35 5.73 0.56 16.91
N GLU A 36 5.88 -0.72 17.20
CA GLU A 36 5.10 -1.78 16.60
C GLU A 36 3.65 -1.38 16.90
N VAL A 37 3.07 -0.58 15.99
CA VAL A 37 1.67 -0.25 16.02
C VAL A 37 1.04 -1.59 15.74
N LYS A 38 0.74 -2.34 16.82
CA LYS A 38 -0.28 -3.37 16.80
C LYS A 38 -1.41 -2.68 16.08
N ALA A 39 -1.62 -3.07 14.84
CA ALA A 39 -2.56 -2.41 13.97
C ALA A 39 -3.93 -2.85 14.47
N GLU A 40 -4.28 -2.25 15.60
CA GLU A 40 -5.57 -2.26 16.24
C GLU A 40 -6.49 -1.74 15.17
N PHE A 41 -7.49 -2.56 14.86
CA PHE A 41 -8.51 -2.22 13.90
C PHE A 41 -9.21 -0.96 14.43
N VAL A 42 -8.75 0.21 13.99
CA VAL A 42 -9.40 1.48 14.35
C VAL A 42 -10.75 1.46 13.67
N GLU A 43 -11.79 1.33 14.49
CA GLU A 43 -13.13 1.11 14.01
C GLU A 43 -13.59 2.34 13.21
N PRO A 44 -13.90 2.18 11.92
CA PRO A 44 -14.13 3.32 11.05
C PRO A 44 -15.47 3.99 11.33
N LYS A 45 -15.52 5.33 11.24
CA LYS A 45 -16.76 6.13 11.17
C LYS A 45 -17.49 5.83 9.85
N ILE A 46 -18.01 4.62 9.67
CA ILE A 46 -18.76 4.24 8.47
C ILE A 46 -20.24 4.51 8.71
N ARG A 47 -20.92 5.10 7.73
CA ARG A 47 -22.40 5.07 7.63
C ARG A 47 -22.99 3.64 7.58
N HIS A 48 -22.14 2.62 7.43
CA HIS A 48 -22.48 1.21 7.37
C HIS A 48 -21.36 0.37 8.00
N VAL A 49 -21.52 0.01 9.28
CA VAL A 49 -20.59 -0.92 9.93
C VAL A 49 -20.90 -2.32 9.38
N PRO A 50 -19.94 -2.99 8.71
CA PRO A 50 -20.18 -4.32 8.18
C PRO A 50 -20.47 -5.28 9.34
N ARG A 51 -21.52 -6.09 9.21
CA ARG A 51 -21.94 -6.97 10.31
C ARG A 51 -21.00 -8.16 10.42
N LEU A 52 -20.92 -8.75 11.61
CA LEU A 52 -20.12 -9.95 11.84
C LEU A 52 -20.51 -11.07 10.86
N GLY A 53 -19.52 -11.69 10.24
CA GLY A 53 -19.70 -12.75 9.25
C GLY A 53 -19.99 -12.27 7.83
N GLU A 54 -20.16 -10.97 7.60
CA GLU A 54 -20.34 -10.41 6.25
C GLU A 54 -19.01 -10.28 5.51
N TRP A 55 -19.11 -10.22 4.18
CA TRP A 55 -17.97 -9.91 3.35
C TRP A 55 -17.56 -8.45 3.48
N TYR A 56 -16.25 -8.24 3.59
CA TYR A 56 -15.63 -6.95 3.80
C TYR A 56 -14.50 -6.73 2.81
N LEU A 57 -14.54 -5.56 2.15
CA LEU A 57 -13.52 -5.15 1.19
C LEU A 57 -12.43 -4.26 1.81
N GLY A 58 -12.77 -3.43 2.81
CA GLY A 58 -11.80 -2.51 3.41
C GLY A 58 -11.66 -1.17 2.70
N VAL A 59 -12.77 -0.55 2.31
CA VAL A 59 -12.78 0.78 1.67
C VAL A 59 -13.83 1.69 2.27
N TYR A 60 -13.61 2.99 2.12
CA TYR A 60 -14.62 4.03 2.31
C TYR A 60 -14.60 5.00 1.12
N GLY A 61 -15.75 5.60 0.82
CA GLY A 61 -15.88 6.45 -0.35
C GLY A 61 -17.20 7.22 -0.41
N ASN A 62 -17.30 8.06 -1.43
CA ASN A 62 -18.50 8.83 -1.72
C ASN A 62 -19.13 8.33 -3.03
N TYR A 63 -20.46 8.13 -3.02
CA TYR A 63 -21.16 7.81 -4.26
C TYR A 63 -21.21 9.02 -5.18
N THR A 64 -20.94 8.76 -6.46
CA THR A 64 -21.07 9.68 -7.58
C THR A 64 -22.12 9.14 -8.55
N SER A 65 -22.41 9.88 -9.62
CA SER A 65 -23.27 9.39 -10.71
C SER A 65 -22.74 8.12 -11.40
N THR A 66 -21.44 7.83 -11.27
CA THR A 66 -20.77 6.75 -12.01
C THR A 66 -20.26 5.59 -11.16
N GLY A 67 -20.33 5.69 -9.83
CA GLY A 67 -19.86 4.65 -8.92
C GLY A 67 -19.45 5.19 -7.56
N LEU A 68 -18.73 4.39 -6.78
CA LEU A 68 -18.17 4.77 -5.49
C LEU A 68 -16.74 5.28 -5.68
N GLN A 69 -16.54 6.58 -5.47
CA GLN A 69 -15.24 7.22 -5.45
C GLN A 69 -14.55 6.93 -4.11
N LEU A 70 -13.43 6.22 -4.13
CA LEU A 70 -12.70 5.84 -2.92
C LEU A 70 -12.03 7.07 -2.31
N THR A 71 -12.28 7.28 -1.02
CA THR A 71 -11.64 8.32 -0.20
C THR A 71 -10.74 7.72 0.88
N GLN A 72 -10.89 6.42 1.16
CA GLN A 72 -10.01 5.69 2.08
C GLN A 72 -9.92 4.23 1.68
N VAL A 73 -8.71 3.68 1.79
CA VAL A 73 -8.44 2.25 1.68
C VAL A 73 -7.72 1.83 2.96
N TYR A 74 -8.25 0.84 3.66
CA TYR A 74 -7.70 0.41 4.93
C TYR A 74 -6.53 -0.57 4.69
N PRO A 75 -5.38 -0.39 5.38
CA PRO A 75 -4.26 -1.32 5.23
C PRO A 75 -4.62 -2.72 5.73
N ARG A 76 -3.94 -3.75 5.20
CA ARG A 76 -4.16 -5.17 5.53
C ARG A 76 -5.60 -5.65 5.26
N THR A 77 -6.26 -5.05 4.29
CA THR A 77 -7.58 -5.48 3.80
C THR A 77 -7.51 -6.01 2.38
N ALA A 78 -8.59 -6.66 1.93
CA ALA A 78 -8.73 -7.16 0.57
C ALA A 78 -8.49 -6.07 -0.50
N ALA A 79 -8.96 -4.86 -0.26
CA ALA A 79 -8.73 -3.72 -1.14
C ALA A 79 -7.26 -3.34 -1.26
N SER A 80 -6.56 -3.21 -0.12
CA SER A 80 -5.13 -2.88 -0.13
C SER A 80 -4.29 -3.99 -0.77
N ALA A 81 -4.69 -5.26 -0.60
CA ALA A 81 -3.96 -6.40 -1.14
C ALA A 81 -4.00 -6.48 -2.68
N VAL A 82 -5.05 -5.93 -3.30
CA VAL A 82 -5.17 -5.87 -4.76
C VAL A 82 -4.73 -4.51 -5.34
N GLY A 83 -4.18 -3.62 -4.51
CA GLY A 83 -3.65 -2.33 -4.93
C GLY A 83 -4.71 -1.27 -5.24
N LEU A 84 -5.90 -1.36 -4.63
CA LEU A 84 -6.84 -0.23 -4.69
C LEU A 84 -6.31 0.95 -3.89
N GLU A 85 -6.57 2.14 -4.39
CA GLU A 85 -6.08 3.37 -3.80
C GLU A 85 -7.15 4.44 -3.65
N VAL A 86 -6.83 5.44 -2.82
CA VAL A 86 -7.63 6.66 -2.73
C VAL A 86 -7.64 7.34 -4.09
N GLY A 87 -8.82 7.71 -4.56
CA GLY A 87 -9.00 8.25 -5.91
C GLY A 87 -9.54 7.23 -6.91
N ASP A 88 -9.42 5.93 -6.68
CA ASP A 88 -10.03 4.94 -7.57
C ASP A 88 -11.56 5.00 -7.47
N ARG A 89 -12.25 4.55 -8.52
CA ARG A 89 -13.72 4.51 -8.53
C ARG A 89 -14.23 3.11 -8.84
N ILE A 90 -14.93 2.52 -7.88
CA ILE A 90 -15.62 1.24 -8.11
C ILE A 90 -16.92 1.53 -8.86
N VAL A 91 -17.05 0.96 -10.05
CA VAL A 91 -18.20 1.15 -10.95
C VAL A 91 -19.20 0.00 -10.80
N ALA A 92 -18.70 -1.24 -10.70
CA ALA A 92 -19.54 -2.43 -10.63
C ALA A 92 -18.91 -3.55 -9.81
N VAL A 93 -19.74 -4.46 -9.31
CA VAL A 93 -19.35 -5.69 -8.62
C VAL A 93 -20.05 -6.85 -9.32
N ASN A 94 -19.29 -7.86 -9.76
CA ASN A 94 -19.80 -9.02 -10.50
C ASN A 94 -20.66 -8.65 -11.71
N GLY A 95 -20.32 -7.55 -12.40
CA GLY A 95 -21.08 -7.03 -13.54
C GLY A 95 -22.31 -6.20 -13.18
N GLN A 96 -22.69 -6.12 -11.90
CA GLN A 96 -23.79 -5.28 -11.44
C GLN A 96 -23.28 -3.90 -11.01
N ARG A 97 -23.81 -2.85 -11.63
CA ARG A 97 -23.42 -1.47 -11.35
C ARG A 97 -23.80 -1.07 -9.94
N ILE A 98 -22.89 -0.43 -9.22
CA ILE A 98 -23.16 0.10 -7.88
C ILE A 98 -23.62 1.56 -7.96
N SER A 99 -24.44 1.96 -6.99
CA SER A 99 -24.95 3.32 -6.86
C SER A 99 -25.45 3.58 -5.45
N MET A 100 -25.93 4.79 -5.16
CA MET A 100 -26.53 5.09 -3.85
C MET A 100 -27.77 4.23 -3.54
N ARG A 101 -28.52 3.76 -4.56
CA ARG A 101 -29.67 2.86 -4.38
C ARG A 101 -29.26 1.39 -4.28
N TYR A 102 -28.09 1.04 -4.80
CA TYR A 102 -27.54 -0.31 -4.76
C TYR A 102 -26.09 -0.24 -4.30
N PRO A 103 -25.87 -0.11 -2.98
CA PRO A 103 -24.57 0.23 -2.44
C PRO A 103 -23.63 -1.00 -2.43
N LEU A 104 -22.33 -0.70 -2.36
CA LEU A 104 -21.24 -1.65 -2.41
C LEU A 104 -21.37 -2.78 -1.39
N ASP A 105 -21.70 -2.48 -0.14
CA ASP A 105 -21.87 -3.45 0.95
C ASP A 105 -22.89 -4.53 0.59
N ILE A 106 -24.04 -4.15 0.02
CA ILE A 106 -25.06 -5.08 -0.49
C ILE A 106 -24.52 -5.88 -1.67
N ALA A 107 -23.83 -5.22 -2.60
CA ALA A 107 -23.25 -5.86 -3.78
C ALA A 107 -22.19 -6.92 -3.40
N LEU A 108 -21.39 -6.66 -2.36
CA LEU A 108 -20.39 -7.59 -1.84
C LEU A 108 -21.03 -8.84 -1.20
N GLN A 109 -22.23 -8.73 -0.63
CA GLN A 109 -22.91 -9.90 -0.06
C GLN A 109 -23.49 -10.86 -1.10
N SER A 110 -23.50 -10.49 -2.39
CA SER A 110 -24.00 -11.36 -3.46
C SER A 110 -23.14 -12.62 -3.68
N THR A 111 -21.87 -12.61 -3.23
CA THR A 111 -20.97 -13.75 -3.39
C THR A 111 -21.12 -14.77 -2.26
N ARG A 112 -21.06 -16.06 -2.59
CA ARG A 112 -21.07 -17.15 -1.60
C ARG A 112 -19.67 -17.60 -1.18
N ASN A 113 -18.69 -17.49 -2.08
CA ASN A 113 -17.34 -18.02 -1.89
C ASN A 113 -16.31 -16.93 -1.52
N GLY A 114 -16.75 -15.68 -1.43
CA GLY A 114 -15.90 -14.53 -1.10
C GLY A 114 -15.11 -13.97 -2.28
N TRP A 115 -15.25 -14.53 -3.49
CA TRP A 115 -14.65 -13.97 -4.68
C TRP A 115 -15.61 -12.99 -5.35
N VAL A 116 -15.11 -11.82 -5.71
CA VAL A 116 -15.84 -10.83 -6.51
C VAL A 116 -14.95 -10.28 -7.61
N ARG A 117 -15.56 -9.92 -8.74
CA ARG A 117 -14.92 -9.13 -9.80
C ARG A 117 -15.38 -7.68 -9.68
N LEU A 118 -14.48 -6.77 -9.38
CA LEU A 118 -14.73 -5.34 -9.39
C LEU A 118 -14.44 -4.78 -10.78
N LEU A 119 -15.30 -3.90 -11.27
CA LEU A 119 -14.96 -2.98 -12.35
C LEU A 119 -14.53 -1.67 -11.69
N VAL A 120 -13.27 -1.29 -11.87
CA VAL A 120 -12.65 -0.13 -11.23
C VAL A 120 -12.15 0.83 -12.28
N GLN A 121 -12.44 2.12 -12.15
CA GLN A 121 -11.74 3.16 -12.87
C GLN A 121 -10.51 3.58 -12.06
N ASP A 122 -9.33 3.35 -12.62
CA ASP A 122 -8.05 3.77 -12.06
C ASP A 122 -7.92 5.30 -12.11
N HIS A 123 -7.54 5.91 -11.00
CA HIS A 123 -7.52 7.37 -10.88
C HIS A 123 -6.36 8.05 -11.60
N ARG A 124 -5.25 7.33 -11.81
CA ARG A 124 -4.03 7.85 -12.44
C ARG A 124 -4.17 7.87 -13.95
N THR A 125 -4.81 6.84 -14.49
CA THR A 125 -4.89 6.57 -15.93
C THR A 125 -6.30 6.76 -16.49
N ASN A 126 -7.32 6.87 -15.64
CA ASN A 126 -8.74 6.88 -16.00
C ASN A 126 -9.23 5.62 -16.73
N ARG A 127 -8.45 4.54 -16.76
CA ARG A 127 -8.81 3.28 -17.41
C ARG A 127 -9.74 2.44 -16.56
N LEU A 128 -10.64 1.72 -17.23
CA LEU A 128 -11.47 0.70 -16.58
C LEU A 128 -10.73 -0.63 -16.53
N LEU A 129 -10.62 -1.18 -15.33
CA LEU A 129 -9.91 -2.41 -15.01
C LEU A 129 -10.85 -3.40 -14.33
N ASN A 130 -10.76 -4.67 -14.72
CA ASN A 130 -11.40 -5.76 -14.01
C ASN A 130 -10.44 -6.31 -12.95
N VAL A 131 -10.80 -6.18 -11.69
CA VAL A 131 -9.98 -6.61 -10.55
C VAL A 131 -10.70 -7.75 -9.84
N ASN A 132 -10.11 -8.95 -9.82
CA ASN A 132 -10.64 -10.06 -9.04
C ASN A 132 -10.13 -9.95 -7.61
N VAL A 133 -11.04 -9.94 -6.64
CA VAL A 133 -10.72 -9.70 -5.23
C VAL A 133 -11.27 -10.84 -4.38
N ARG A 134 -10.44 -11.34 -3.45
CA ARG A 134 -10.89 -12.22 -2.37
C ARG A 134 -11.26 -11.37 -1.16
N LEU A 135 -12.54 -11.37 -0.81
CA LEU A 135 -13.07 -10.65 0.33
C LEU A 135 -12.72 -11.35 1.64
N THR A 136 -12.53 -10.55 2.68
CA THR A 136 -12.34 -11.03 4.05
C THR A 136 -13.69 -11.09 4.75
N ARG A 137 -13.94 -12.08 5.62
CA ARG A 137 -15.12 -12.03 6.48
C ARG A 137 -14.85 -11.11 7.66
N VAL A 138 -15.85 -10.37 8.12
CA VAL A 138 -15.71 -9.67 9.40
C VAL A 138 -15.75 -10.71 10.52
N HIS A 139 -14.68 -10.78 11.31
CA HIS A 139 -14.60 -11.59 12.52
C HIS A 139 -14.48 -10.65 13.73
N ARG A 140 -15.05 -11.03 14.87
CA ARG A 140 -14.77 -10.34 16.13
C ARG A 140 -13.33 -10.66 16.52
N HIS A 141 -12.49 -9.65 16.67
CA HIS A 141 -11.28 -9.81 17.46
C HIS A 141 -11.73 -9.81 18.92
N PHE A 142 -11.61 -10.97 19.58
CA PHE A 142 -11.91 -11.13 21.00
C PHE A 142 -10.70 -10.73 21.83
#